data_AF-A0A182JVM7-F1
#
_entry.id   AF-A0A182JVM7-F1
#
_cell.length_a   1.000
_cell.length_b   1.000
_cell.length_c   1.000
_cell.angle_alpha   90.00
_cell.angle_beta   90.00
_cell.angle_gamma   90.00
#
_symmetry.space_group_name_H-M   'P 1'
#
loop_
_entity.id
_entity.type
_entity.pdbx_description
1 polymer ?
#
loop_
_entity_poly.entity_id
_entity_poly.type
_entity_poly.pdbx_seq_one_letter_code
_entity_poly.pdbx_strand_id
1 'polypeptide(L)'
;MAPSEGEVLQFAQSVSVVSSKANRIDRYNEGLIGRAYKNDDPFDFSDAHLLTTYGTFRWKLAPSYRPEFGLENVSPEDNAPIDEFVQVKYGRSIYPTGVGIYQAINPGAVARIWAYRGKAIGWSVLWDRRYDGVLSNSCLRLFRPEIRTVRYRTRELRIEFNTRDLSYMSGIDGIALVGVKDISDDTLPQSAVPAASDAQRRSSDPADPPSPCAIANRTTFTELPYDVLFEVFSHLDLKSLRSAEQVCKQFAAVVADARLYRVLNLRPYWYKTNPKHMQWLWRRCNGIKKLDLSWCSMLSKADVYQFLRRHGTTLTHLRLNSIGESSAMPFVLTLCPNLTELCMQNVCVTEQNAFQTSSCQQLIMLDLAMAKISTETVVALLQQNPGLQHLNLSTCEELKGVPSIIQTIGQYNRELISLNLFRTYDVDATILMTIKNCTKLQELIFSSYHGKEGLENELGELVKALPHLRWLELPSFRSVSDDLLQKLAIHCPELKYLNLDCCYRLTIAGVNAILGTCPALRLKLRFLSQFQKYYKDLRQQYPLAEIMYADDC
;
A
#
# COMPACT_ATOMS: atom_id res chain seq x y z
N MET A 1 6.41 21.27 18.91
CA MET A 1 5.26 22.21 18.85
C MET A 1 4.95 22.68 20.25
N ALA A 2 4.82 24.00 20.47
CA ALA A 2 4.24 24.52 21.71
C ALA A 2 2.75 24.82 21.47
N PRO A 3 1.82 24.34 22.32
CA PRO A 3 0.40 24.70 22.23
C PRO A 3 0.20 26.15 22.66
N SER A 4 -0.80 26.82 22.07
CA SER A 4 -1.27 28.13 22.52
C SER A 4 -2.01 27.99 23.87
N GLU A 5 -2.28 29.12 24.54
CA GLU A 5 -3.06 29.12 25.78
C GLU A 5 -4.44 28.48 25.57
N GLY A 6 -4.81 27.51 26.43
CA GLY A 6 -6.05 26.72 26.32
C GLY A 6 -5.99 25.50 25.39
N GLU A 7 -4.93 25.34 24.59
CA GLU A 7 -4.75 24.17 23.72
C GLU A 7 -4.07 22.99 24.45
N VAL A 8 -4.43 21.78 24.04
CA VAL A 8 -3.82 20.53 24.48
C VAL A 8 -3.00 19.94 23.35
N LEU A 9 -1.70 19.75 23.58
CA LEU A 9 -0.85 18.90 22.76
C LEU A 9 -0.91 17.46 23.27
N GLN A 10 -1.19 16.52 22.36
CA GLN A 10 -1.10 15.09 22.62
C GLN A 10 -0.43 14.36 21.47
N PHE A 11 0.16 13.21 21.78
CA PHE A 11 0.78 12.33 20.80
C PHE A 11 -0.04 11.05 20.66
N ALA A 12 0.14 10.36 19.53
CA ALA A 12 -0.52 9.10 19.29
C ALA A 12 -0.21 8.11 20.43
N GLN A 13 -1.26 7.49 20.97
CA GLN A 13 -1.16 6.51 22.05
C GLN A 13 -1.21 5.07 21.54
N SER A 14 -1.81 4.86 20.37
CA SER A 14 -1.84 3.56 19.73
C SER A 14 -1.92 3.70 18.22
N VAL A 15 -1.41 2.70 17.52
CA VAL A 15 -1.56 2.55 16.06
C VAL A 15 -2.65 1.52 15.82
N SER A 16 -3.70 1.92 15.12
CA SER A 16 -4.85 1.05 14.84
C SER A 16 -4.64 0.20 13.59
N VAL A 17 -4.11 0.79 12.51
CA VAL A 17 -3.87 0.12 11.24
C VAL A 17 -2.67 0.79 10.57
N VAL A 18 -1.82 -0.01 9.92
CA VAL A 18 -0.78 0.46 8.98
C VAL A 18 -0.90 -0.36 7.71
N SER A 19 -0.63 0.25 6.55
CA SER A 19 -0.63 -0.46 5.27
C SER A 19 0.62 -1.31 5.05
N SER A 20 1.73 -1.02 5.74
CA SER A 20 2.99 -1.73 5.61
C SER A 20 3.81 -1.71 6.91
N LYS A 21 4.81 -2.58 7.01
CA LYS A 21 5.76 -2.67 8.15
C LYS A 21 7.19 -2.93 7.64
N ALA A 22 8.11 -2.02 7.92
CA ALA A 22 9.53 -2.15 7.53
C ALA A 22 10.53 -2.33 8.69
N ASN A 23 10.15 -2.10 9.95
CA ASN A 23 11.13 -1.80 11.00
C ASN A 23 12.16 -2.90 11.26
N ARG A 24 13.36 -2.48 11.71
CA ARG A 24 14.62 -3.26 11.72
C ARG A 24 14.92 -4.02 13.01
N ILE A 25 14.19 -3.78 14.10
CA ILE A 25 14.47 -4.34 15.44
C ILE A 25 13.13 -4.56 16.16
N ASP A 26 13.12 -5.48 17.14
CA ASP A 26 12.00 -6.09 17.90
C ASP A 26 10.99 -5.15 18.60
N ARG A 27 10.91 -3.86 18.23
CA ARG A 27 10.00 -2.87 18.82
C ARG A 27 9.01 -2.33 17.79
N TYR A 28 7.79 -2.88 17.84
CA TYR A 28 6.72 -2.66 16.86
C TYR A 28 6.06 -1.30 17.00
N ASN A 29 5.99 -0.51 15.91
CA ASN A 29 5.22 0.74 15.84
C ASN A 29 5.53 1.75 16.96
N GLU A 30 6.57 1.52 17.76
CA GLU A 30 6.90 2.35 18.90
C GLU A 30 7.25 3.75 18.40
N GLY A 31 7.97 3.90 17.27
CA GLY A 31 8.24 5.22 16.69
C GLY A 31 7.00 6.07 16.38
N LEU A 32 5.81 5.48 16.19
CA LEU A 32 4.59 6.27 16.02
C LEU A 32 3.90 6.60 17.35
N ILE A 33 4.18 5.86 18.41
CA ILE A 33 3.53 5.96 19.73
C ILE A 33 4.39 6.78 20.69
N GLY A 34 3.76 7.78 21.33
CA GLY A 34 4.41 8.65 22.29
C GLY A 34 5.09 9.86 21.63
N ARG A 35 5.97 10.52 22.38
CA ARG A 35 6.70 11.70 21.91
C ARG A 35 7.72 11.29 20.85
N ALA A 36 7.93 12.16 19.87
CA ALA A 36 9.06 12.07 18.95
C ALA A 36 10.39 12.32 19.68
N TYR A 37 11.50 11.88 19.08
CA TYR A 37 12.86 11.97 19.63
C TYR A 37 12.99 11.28 20.99
N LYS A 38 12.58 10.01 21.07
CA LYS A 38 12.47 9.27 22.33
C LYS A 38 13.76 9.19 23.15
N ASN A 39 14.92 9.29 22.50
CA ASN A 39 16.24 9.22 23.14
C ASN A 39 16.90 10.60 23.32
N ASP A 40 16.16 11.70 23.16
CA ASP A 40 16.65 13.08 23.16
C ASP A 40 17.76 13.38 22.14
N ASP A 41 18.14 12.42 21.30
CA ASP A 41 19.00 12.58 20.15
C ASP A 41 18.16 12.77 18.87
N PRO A 42 18.14 13.97 18.27
CA PRO A 42 17.41 14.24 17.04
C PRO A 42 17.97 13.54 15.80
N PHE A 43 19.07 12.79 15.92
CA PHE A 43 19.71 12.00 14.88
C PHE A 43 19.59 10.48 15.08
N ASP A 44 19.03 10.02 16.20
CA ASP A 44 18.72 8.60 16.43
C ASP A 44 17.33 8.26 15.88
N PHE A 45 17.29 7.52 14.77
CA PHE A 45 16.07 7.09 14.09
C PHE A 45 15.84 5.58 14.18
N SER A 46 16.49 4.91 15.13
CA SER A 46 16.40 3.47 15.32
C SER A 46 14.95 2.98 15.51
N ASP A 47 14.10 3.81 16.11
CA ASP A 47 12.69 3.50 16.39
C ASP A 47 11.69 4.03 15.35
N ALA A 48 12.12 4.85 14.39
CA ALA A 48 11.23 5.49 13.42
C ALA A 48 10.43 4.45 12.61
N HIS A 49 9.16 4.73 12.33
CA HIS A 49 8.34 3.92 11.44
C HIS A 49 8.71 4.20 9.99
N LEU A 50 9.35 3.22 9.35
CA LEU A 50 9.77 3.30 7.97
C LEU A 50 8.61 2.94 7.02
N LEU A 51 8.41 3.76 6.00
CA LEU A 51 7.58 3.39 4.84
C LEU A 51 8.37 2.41 3.97
N THR A 52 7.73 1.32 3.54
CA THR A 52 8.39 0.20 2.84
C THR A 52 8.61 0.47 1.35
N THR A 53 7.89 1.44 0.78
CA THR A 53 7.91 1.78 -0.64
C THR A 53 8.44 3.18 -0.87
N TYR A 54 9.04 3.40 -2.02
CA TYR A 54 9.44 4.70 -2.53
C TYR A 54 9.81 4.62 -4.00
N GLY A 55 9.81 5.76 -4.69
CA GLY A 55 10.12 5.86 -6.10
C GLY A 55 9.15 5.07 -6.97
N THR A 56 9.42 5.01 -8.27
CA THR A 56 8.60 4.23 -9.24
C THR A 56 9.22 2.89 -9.64
N PHE A 57 10.44 2.60 -9.19
CA PHE A 57 11.22 1.47 -9.68
C PHE A 57 10.58 0.12 -9.33
N ARG A 58 9.95 -0.02 -8.16
CA ARG A 58 9.25 -1.26 -7.77
C ARG A 58 8.13 -1.61 -8.76
N TRP A 59 7.38 -0.62 -9.23
CA TRP A 59 6.32 -0.81 -10.23
C TRP A 59 6.85 -1.08 -11.65
N LYS A 60 8.11 -0.74 -11.92
CA LYS A 60 8.74 -0.95 -13.24
C LYS A 60 9.55 -2.23 -13.31
N LEU A 61 10.14 -2.65 -12.19
CA LEU A 61 11.19 -3.66 -12.17
C LEU A 61 10.83 -4.93 -11.39
N ALA A 62 9.95 -4.86 -10.37
CA ALA A 62 9.66 -6.02 -9.52
C ALA A 62 8.79 -7.05 -10.28
N PRO A 63 9.23 -8.30 -10.44
CA PRO A 63 8.42 -9.38 -11.03
C PRO A 63 7.05 -9.59 -10.35
N SER A 64 6.96 -9.32 -9.04
CA SER A 64 5.73 -9.40 -8.26
C SER A 64 4.75 -8.25 -8.49
N TYR A 65 5.18 -7.15 -9.12
CA TYR A 65 4.30 -6.00 -9.32
C TYR A 65 3.07 -6.36 -10.15
N ARG A 66 1.91 -5.87 -9.73
CA ARG A 66 0.67 -5.93 -10.49
C ARG A 66 0.04 -4.54 -10.55
N PRO A 67 -0.40 -4.08 -11.73
CA PRO A 67 -1.09 -2.82 -11.84
C PRO A 67 -2.41 -2.85 -11.04
N GLU A 68 -2.83 -1.66 -10.64
CA GLU A 68 -4.19 -1.46 -10.14
C GLU A 68 -5.18 -1.64 -11.29
N PHE A 69 -6.39 -2.11 -10.97
CA PHE A 69 -7.46 -2.28 -11.95
C PHE A 69 -8.67 -1.44 -11.55
N GLY A 70 -9.57 -1.14 -12.49
CA GLY A 70 -10.84 -0.45 -12.22
C GLY A 70 -10.67 1.01 -11.81
N LEU A 71 -9.59 1.65 -12.26
CA LEU A 71 -9.28 3.05 -11.99
C LEU A 71 -9.38 3.94 -13.24
N GLU A 72 -9.62 3.36 -14.43
CA GLU A 72 -9.64 4.10 -15.71
C GLU A 72 -10.58 5.31 -15.70
N ASN A 73 -11.75 5.20 -15.05
CA ASN A 73 -12.75 6.26 -15.02
C ASN A 73 -12.74 7.07 -13.72
N VAL A 74 -11.83 6.79 -12.79
CA VAL A 74 -11.78 7.51 -11.50
C VAL A 74 -11.04 8.82 -11.71
N SER A 75 -11.67 9.94 -11.34
CA SER A 75 -11.06 11.25 -11.48
C SER A 75 -9.72 11.35 -10.71
N PRO A 76 -8.74 12.14 -11.18
CA PRO A 76 -7.51 12.40 -10.44
C PRO A 76 -7.75 12.97 -9.03
N GLU A 77 -8.87 13.66 -8.82
CA GLU A 77 -9.27 14.19 -7.52
C GLU A 77 -9.56 13.06 -6.50
N ASP A 78 -10.24 12.00 -6.93
CA ASP A 78 -10.55 10.84 -6.09
C ASP A 78 -9.39 9.83 -6.04
N ASN A 79 -8.66 9.66 -7.15
CA ASN A 79 -7.55 8.73 -7.27
C ASN A 79 -6.19 9.41 -7.01
N ALA A 80 -6.03 9.97 -5.82
CA ALA A 80 -4.74 10.51 -5.40
C ALA A 80 -3.67 9.39 -5.38
N PRO A 81 -2.40 9.67 -5.75
CA PRO A 81 -1.32 8.69 -5.75
C PRO A 81 -0.87 8.37 -4.32
N ILE A 82 -1.69 7.59 -3.61
CA ILE A 82 -1.42 7.16 -2.23
C ILE A 82 -0.92 5.73 -2.27
N ASP A 83 0.26 5.47 -1.71
CA ASP A 83 0.87 4.15 -1.67
C ASP A 83 0.69 3.49 -0.31
N GLU A 84 0.78 4.31 0.75
CA GLU A 84 0.78 3.85 2.12
C GLU A 84 -0.07 4.75 3.02
N PHE A 85 -0.49 4.22 4.18
CA PHE A 85 -1.15 4.99 5.21
C PHE A 85 -0.85 4.44 6.60
N VAL A 86 -0.98 5.31 7.60
CA VAL A 86 -1.01 4.95 9.02
C VAL A 86 -2.25 5.56 9.67
N GLN A 87 -2.88 4.80 10.57
CA GLN A 87 -4.04 5.24 11.33
C GLN A 87 -3.73 5.18 12.82
N VAL A 88 -3.77 6.34 13.49
CA VAL A 88 -3.37 6.50 14.89
C VAL A 88 -4.51 7.00 15.75
N LYS A 89 -4.51 6.58 17.02
CA LYS A 89 -5.50 6.97 18.03
C LYS A 89 -4.84 7.72 19.18
N TYR A 90 -5.58 8.70 19.70
CA TYR A 90 -5.20 9.59 20.77
C TYR A 90 -6.05 9.35 22.02
N GLY A 91 -5.52 9.71 23.18
CA GLY A 91 -6.21 9.49 24.46
C GLY A 91 -7.41 10.40 24.66
N ARG A 92 -7.37 11.62 24.11
CA ARG A 92 -8.43 12.62 24.28
C ARG A 92 -9.04 12.97 22.94
N SER A 93 -10.37 13.10 22.93
CA SER A 93 -11.10 13.68 21.79
C SER A 93 -11.10 15.21 21.94
N ILE A 94 -10.54 15.91 20.95
CA ILE A 94 -10.37 17.38 20.97
C ILE A 94 -10.83 18.00 19.65
N TYR A 95 -11.16 19.29 19.65
CA TYR A 95 -11.33 20.05 18.42
C TYR A 95 -9.96 20.38 17.84
N PRO A 96 -9.57 19.78 16.71
CA PRO A 96 -8.21 19.88 16.20
C PRO A 96 -7.94 21.31 15.70
N THR A 97 -6.87 21.91 16.18
CA THR A 97 -6.34 23.21 15.73
C THR A 97 -4.98 23.07 15.04
N GLY A 98 -4.31 21.92 15.19
CA GLY A 98 -3.07 21.63 14.48
C GLY A 98 -2.68 20.16 14.49
N VAL A 99 -1.91 19.75 13.49
CA VAL A 99 -1.28 18.43 13.40
C VAL A 99 0.21 18.63 13.13
N GLY A 100 1.05 17.84 13.80
CA GLY A 100 2.50 17.82 13.58
C GLY A 100 2.99 16.41 13.30
N ILE A 101 3.73 16.23 12.21
CA ILE A 101 4.30 14.94 11.81
C ILE A 101 5.82 15.08 11.84
N TYR A 102 6.45 14.31 12.71
CA TYR A 102 7.90 14.30 12.89
C TYR A 102 8.49 13.32 11.86
N GLN A 103 9.07 13.85 10.79
CA GLN A 103 9.65 13.09 9.67
C GLN A 103 11.14 12.91 9.91
N ALA A 104 11.48 11.83 10.61
CA ALA A 104 12.85 11.46 10.94
C ALA A 104 13.73 11.25 9.69
N ILE A 105 13.21 10.62 8.64
CA ILE A 105 14.00 10.25 7.46
C ILE A 105 13.25 10.69 6.20
N ASN A 106 13.97 11.31 5.24
CA ASN A 106 13.46 11.77 3.94
C ASN A 106 12.04 12.37 3.99
N PRO A 107 11.90 13.64 4.44
CA PRO A 107 10.60 14.28 4.56
C PRO A 107 9.93 14.53 3.20
N GLY A 108 8.60 14.65 3.20
CA GLY A 108 7.82 15.02 2.01
C GLY A 108 6.87 13.93 1.52
N ALA A 109 6.81 12.79 2.21
CA ALA A 109 5.92 11.68 1.89
C ALA A 109 4.44 11.99 2.17
N VAL A 110 4.15 12.88 3.13
CA VAL A 110 2.77 13.16 3.57
C VAL A 110 1.96 13.77 2.42
N ALA A 111 0.84 13.13 2.08
CA ALA A 111 -0.03 13.53 0.98
C ALA A 111 -1.41 14.01 1.48
N ARG A 112 -2.02 13.32 2.46
CA ARG A 112 -3.31 13.71 3.05
C ARG A 112 -3.37 13.41 4.55
N ILE A 113 -4.13 14.23 5.27
CA ILE A 113 -4.45 14.05 6.69
C ILE A 113 -5.97 13.99 6.83
N TRP A 114 -6.47 12.90 7.39
CA TRP A 114 -7.88 12.67 7.64
C TRP A 114 -8.16 12.61 9.14
N ALA A 115 -9.33 13.10 9.54
CA ALA A 115 -9.86 12.94 10.88
C ALA A 115 -11.14 12.09 10.85
N TYR A 116 -11.23 11.15 11.79
CA TYR A 116 -12.44 10.36 11.97
C TYR A 116 -13.47 11.09 12.82
N ARG A 117 -14.71 11.15 12.35
CA ARG A 117 -15.85 11.84 12.97
C ARG A 117 -16.80 10.90 13.72
N GLY A 118 -16.51 9.61 13.72
CA GLY A 118 -17.38 8.58 14.27
C GLY A 118 -18.19 7.84 13.20
N LYS A 119 -18.76 6.69 13.59
CA LYS A 119 -19.31 5.67 12.67
C LYS A 119 -20.45 6.16 11.77
N ALA A 120 -21.25 7.10 12.26
CA ALA A 120 -22.39 7.63 11.50
C ALA A 120 -21.99 8.58 10.36
N ILE A 121 -20.86 9.27 10.50
CA ILE A 121 -20.43 10.34 9.59
C ILE A 121 -19.21 9.91 8.76
N GLY A 122 -18.30 9.13 9.34
CA GLY A 122 -17.10 8.63 8.67
C GLY A 122 -15.92 9.59 8.81
N TRP A 123 -15.23 9.84 7.71
CA TRP A 123 -13.96 10.57 7.67
C TRP A 123 -14.09 11.92 6.96
N SER A 124 -13.25 12.86 7.36
CA SER A 124 -13.13 14.17 6.70
C SER A 124 -11.67 14.57 6.57
N VAL A 125 -11.38 15.24 5.46
CA VAL A 125 -10.04 15.75 5.16
C VAL A 125 -9.76 16.96 6.06
N LEU A 126 -8.64 16.89 6.79
CA LEU A 126 -8.06 18.05 7.48
C LEU A 126 -7.05 18.78 6.59
N TRP A 127 -6.34 18.06 5.73
CA TRP A 127 -5.34 18.63 4.82
C TRP A 127 -5.10 17.71 3.62
N ASP A 128 -4.95 18.26 2.42
CA ASP A 128 -4.62 17.58 1.18
C ASP A 128 -3.63 18.41 0.36
N ARG A 129 -2.44 17.85 0.10
CA ARG A 129 -1.32 18.52 -0.59
C ARG A 129 -1.69 19.18 -1.91
N ARG A 130 -2.72 18.68 -2.61
CA ARG A 130 -3.12 19.18 -3.93
C ARG A 130 -3.84 20.51 -3.86
N TYR A 131 -4.49 20.79 -2.74
CA TYR A 131 -5.35 21.96 -2.56
C TYR A 131 -4.87 22.88 -1.45
N ASP A 132 -4.22 22.29 -0.43
CA ASP A 132 -3.80 22.97 0.78
C ASP A 132 -2.28 23.16 0.73
N GLY A 133 -1.82 24.42 0.84
CA GLY A 133 -0.39 24.75 0.84
C GLY A 133 0.38 24.17 2.02
N VAL A 134 1.71 24.20 1.94
CA VAL A 134 2.61 23.86 3.05
C VAL A 134 3.25 25.14 3.55
N LEU A 135 3.15 25.42 4.86
CA LEU A 135 4.00 26.42 5.49
C LEU A 135 5.44 25.88 5.46
N SER A 136 6.29 26.46 4.62
CA SER A 136 7.69 26.06 4.53
C SER A 136 8.44 26.51 5.78
N ASN A 137 8.87 25.56 6.61
CA ASN A 137 10.04 25.75 7.43
C ASN A 137 10.99 24.58 7.15
N SER A 138 11.83 24.79 6.14
CA SER A 138 12.80 23.83 5.57
C SER A 138 13.90 23.40 6.54
N CYS A 139 14.03 24.03 7.72
CA CYS A 139 15.03 23.66 8.72
C CYS A 139 14.55 22.67 9.79
N LEU A 140 13.26 22.31 9.85
CA LEU A 140 12.73 21.43 10.90
C LEU A 140 12.19 20.14 10.28
N ARG A 141 12.65 18.98 10.78
CA ARG A 141 12.10 17.62 10.51
C ARG A 141 10.65 17.45 11.01
N LEU A 142 9.92 18.55 11.21
CA LEU A 142 8.54 18.62 11.66
C LEU A 142 7.68 19.19 10.53
N PHE A 143 6.84 18.36 9.95
CA PHE A 143 5.81 18.79 9.02
C PHE A 143 4.57 19.24 9.78
N ARG A 144 4.25 20.53 9.66
CA ARG A 144 3.11 21.16 10.33
C ARG A 144 2.29 21.96 9.30
N PRO A 145 1.32 21.33 8.63
CA PRO A 145 0.45 22.04 7.70
C PRO A 145 -0.60 22.88 8.45
N GLU A 146 -1.13 23.88 7.77
CA GLU A 146 -2.37 24.53 8.20
C GLU A 146 -3.54 23.59 7.89
N ILE A 147 -4.24 23.15 8.94
CA ILE A 147 -5.38 22.24 8.79
C ILE A 147 -6.68 23.03 8.66
N ARG A 148 -7.63 22.47 7.90
CA ARG A 148 -8.98 23.02 7.78
C ARG A 148 -9.65 23.08 9.14
N THR A 149 -10.32 24.19 9.45
CA THR A 149 -11.10 24.34 10.67
C THR A 149 -12.29 23.39 10.67
N VAL A 150 -12.48 22.67 11.77
CA VAL A 150 -13.58 21.72 11.90
C VAL A 150 -14.34 21.89 13.21
N ARG A 151 -15.66 21.73 13.16
CA ARG A 151 -16.57 21.90 14.31
C ARG A 151 -16.95 20.57 14.98
N TYR A 152 -16.02 19.62 15.01
CA TYR A 152 -16.21 18.34 15.68
C TYR A 152 -14.93 17.91 16.39
N ARG A 153 -15.07 17.12 17.45
CA ARG A 153 -13.93 16.53 18.14
C ARG A 153 -13.45 15.27 17.42
N THR A 154 -12.15 15.06 17.38
CA THR A 154 -11.53 13.81 16.93
C THR A 154 -10.49 13.32 17.94
N ARG A 155 -10.32 12.00 17.97
CA ARG A 155 -9.21 11.30 18.64
C ARG A 155 -8.51 10.32 17.72
N GLU A 156 -8.76 10.40 16.42
CA GLU A 156 -8.28 9.42 15.45
C GLU A 156 -7.97 10.10 14.13
N LEU A 157 -6.74 9.89 13.67
CA LEU A 157 -6.22 10.43 12.44
C LEU A 157 -5.76 9.31 11.52
N ARG A 158 -5.90 9.53 10.21
CA ARG A 158 -5.25 8.72 9.18
C ARG A 158 -4.36 9.63 8.35
N ILE A 159 -3.09 9.27 8.28
CA ILE A 159 -2.08 9.95 7.47
C ILE A 159 -1.83 9.08 6.25
N GLU A 160 -1.97 9.66 5.07
CA GLU A 160 -1.74 8.98 3.79
C GLU A 160 -0.48 9.54 3.14
N PHE A 161 0.31 8.65 2.55
CA PHE A 161 1.61 8.95 2.00
C PHE A 161 1.67 8.64 0.50
N ASN A 162 2.26 9.57 -0.25
CA ASN A 162 2.73 9.36 -1.62
C ASN A 162 4.24 9.09 -1.53
N THR A 163 4.64 7.87 -1.85
CA THR A 163 6.06 7.48 -1.82
C THR A 163 6.66 7.44 -3.23
N ARG A 164 5.83 7.53 -4.28
CA ARG A 164 6.22 7.51 -5.71
C ARG A 164 7.25 8.57 -6.06
N ASP A 165 7.10 9.75 -5.48
CA ASP A 165 7.90 10.94 -5.80
C ASP A 165 9.17 11.03 -4.96
N LEU A 166 9.36 10.10 -4.01
CA LEU A 166 10.52 10.08 -3.15
C LEU A 166 11.68 9.37 -3.85
N SER A 167 12.86 9.96 -3.78
CA SER A 167 14.12 9.30 -4.15
C SER A 167 14.46 8.15 -3.19
N TYR A 168 13.85 8.13 -2.00
CA TYR A 168 14.25 7.24 -0.90
C TYR A 168 13.12 6.97 0.12
N MET A 169 13.29 5.96 0.98
CA MET A 169 12.31 5.63 2.03
C MET A 169 12.16 6.78 3.02
N SER A 170 10.92 7.05 3.42
CA SER A 170 10.61 8.01 4.48
C SER A 170 10.43 7.31 5.83
N GLY A 171 10.76 8.01 6.90
CA GLY A 171 10.63 7.53 8.27
C GLY A 171 9.89 8.54 9.15
N ILE A 172 8.90 8.06 9.91
CA ILE A 172 8.07 8.86 10.79
C ILE A 172 8.34 8.50 12.25
N ASP A 173 8.65 9.50 13.06
CA ASP A 173 9.07 9.35 14.47
C ASP A 173 8.04 9.89 15.47
N GLY A 174 6.92 10.41 14.98
CA GLY A 174 5.81 10.77 15.85
C GLY A 174 4.73 11.59 15.16
N ILE A 175 3.51 11.50 15.68
CA ILE A 175 2.35 12.24 15.18
C ILE A 175 1.66 12.94 16.34
N ALA A 176 1.79 14.26 16.37
CA ALA A 176 1.18 15.16 17.33
C ALA A 176 -0.17 15.68 16.84
N LEU A 177 -1.12 15.78 17.76
CA LEU A 177 -2.41 16.44 17.58
C LEU A 177 -2.55 17.55 18.62
N VAL A 178 -2.86 18.76 18.16
CA VAL A 178 -3.11 19.95 18.98
C VAL A 178 -4.54 20.39 18.79
N GLY A 179 -5.18 20.84 19.87
CA GLY A 179 -6.57 21.26 19.83
C GLY A 179 -7.12 21.64 21.19
N VAL A 180 -8.34 22.19 21.20
CA VAL A 180 -9.05 22.61 22.42
C VAL A 180 -10.02 21.54 22.89
N LYS A 181 -10.23 21.44 24.21
CA LYS A 181 -11.22 20.54 24.78
C LYS A 181 -12.64 21.05 24.52
N ASP A 182 -12.91 22.30 24.88
CA ASP A 182 -14.21 22.95 24.74
C ASP A 182 -14.04 24.17 23.83
N ILE A 183 -15.01 24.41 22.95
CA ILE A 183 -15.11 25.67 22.20
C ILE A 183 -16.10 26.50 23.01
N SER A 184 -15.67 27.63 23.57
CA SER A 184 -16.62 28.71 23.89
C SER A 184 -17.03 29.34 22.57
N ASP A 185 -18.34 29.57 22.35
CA ASP A 185 -18.86 30.11 21.08
C ASP A 185 -18.17 31.42 20.64
N ASP A 186 -17.54 32.15 21.58
CA ASP A 186 -16.85 33.42 21.36
C ASP A 186 -15.41 33.31 20.80
N THR A 187 -14.83 32.12 20.64
CA THR A 187 -13.40 31.95 20.22
C THR A 187 -13.19 31.41 18.81
N LEU A 188 -14.25 31.21 18.03
CA LEU A 188 -14.09 30.85 16.61
C LEU A 188 -13.56 32.05 15.83
N PRO A 189 -12.42 31.93 15.11
CA PRO A 189 -12.13 32.84 14.01
C PRO A 189 -13.33 32.81 13.05
N GLN A 190 -13.92 33.97 12.78
CA GLN A 190 -14.96 34.09 11.76
C GLN A 190 -14.43 33.47 10.47
N SER A 191 -15.19 32.54 9.91
CA SER A 191 -14.75 31.71 8.80
C SER A 191 -14.31 32.57 7.61
N ALA A 192 -13.07 32.40 7.17
CA ALA A 192 -12.82 32.36 5.73
C ALA A 192 -13.36 31.02 5.24
N VAL A 193 -14.66 30.98 4.91
CA VAL A 193 -15.14 30.00 3.94
C VAL A 193 -14.25 30.22 2.71
N PRO A 194 -13.58 29.21 2.14
CA PRO A 194 -13.20 29.31 0.76
C PRO A 194 -14.52 29.45 0.03
N ALA A 195 -14.88 30.68 -0.34
CA ALA A 195 -15.95 30.90 -1.28
C ALA A 195 -15.69 29.90 -2.41
N ALA A 196 -16.67 29.05 -2.68
CA ALA A 196 -16.70 28.35 -3.94
C ALA A 196 -16.38 29.40 -5.00
N SER A 197 -15.26 29.25 -5.70
CA SER A 197 -14.98 30.04 -6.89
C SER A 197 -15.87 29.52 -8.03
N ASP A 198 -17.18 29.54 -7.79
CA ASP A 198 -18.25 29.55 -8.75
C ASP A 198 -18.67 31.02 -8.94
N ALA A 199 -17.76 31.83 -9.46
CA ALA A 199 -18.08 33.23 -9.81
C ALA A 199 -17.12 33.80 -10.87
N GLN A 200 -16.97 33.10 -11.99
CA GLN A 200 -16.71 33.73 -13.28
C GLN A 200 -17.63 33.13 -14.34
N ARG A 201 -18.94 33.32 -14.17
CA ARG A 201 -19.84 33.50 -15.31
C ARG A 201 -20.24 34.97 -15.31
N ARG A 202 -19.74 35.69 -16.31
CA ARG A 202 -20.05 37.09 -16.57
C ARG A 202 -21.57 37.24 -16.71
N SER A 203 -22.09 38.25 -16.05
CA SER A 203 -23.40 38.82 -16.29
C SER A 203 -23.50 39.28 -17.75
N SER A 204 -24.39 38.67 -18.51
CA SER A 204 -25.00 39.27 -19.69
C SER A 204 -26.46 39.51 -19.37
N ASP A 205 -26.93 40.71 -19.68
CA ASP A 205 -28.30 41.21 -19.52
C ASP A 205 -29.39 40.22 -19.98
N PRO A 206 -30.65 40.34 -19.50
CA PRO A 206 -31.75 39.54 -19.98
C PRO A 206 -32.05 39.92 -21.44
N ALA A 207 -31.50 39.14 -22.38
CA ALA A 207 -31.93 39.18 -23.76
C ALA A 207 -33.36 38.62 -23.86
N ASP A 208 -34.19 39.29 -24.67
CA ASP A 208 -35.56 38.92 -25.00
C ASP A 208 -35.71 37.41 -25.27
N PRO A 209 -36.88 36.81 -24.95
CA PRO A 209 -37.14 35.42 -25.29
C PRO A 209 -36.96 35.24 -26.80
N PRO A 210 -36.10 34.30 -27.25
CA PRO A 210 -35.94 34.10 -28.67
C PRO A 210 -37.29 33.65 -29.23
N SER A 211 -37.71 34.30 -30.32
CA SER A 211 -38.87 33.89 -31.10
C SER A 211 -38.80 32.39 -31.39
N PRO A 212 -39.93 31.67 -31.51
CA PRO A 212 -39.96 30.24 -31.79
C PRO A 212 -39.48 29.96 -33.21
N CYS A 213 -38.16 30.02 -33.41
CA CYS A 213 -37.51 29.62 -34.63
C CYS A 213 -37.28 28.12 -34.54
N ALA A 214 -37.86 27.38 -35.48
CA ALA A 214 -37.93 25.94 -35.53
C ALA A 214 -36.57 25.26 -35.29
N ILE A 215 -36.38 24.70 -34.10
CA ILE A 215 -35.37 23.66 -33.84
C ILE A 215 -36.03 22.31 -34.13
N ALA A 216 -36.35 22.06 -35.39
CA ALA A 216 -36.65 20.73 -35.87
C ALA A 216 -35.30 20.00 -36.02
N ASN A 217 -35.11 18.90 -35.27
CA ASN A 217 -33.94 18.02 -35.24
C ASN A 217 -32.84 18.33 -34.20
N ARG A 218 -33.20 18.46 -32.92
CA ARG A 218 -32.26 18.09 -31.84
C ARG A 218 -32.52 16.65 -31.45
N THR A 219 -31.66 15.73 -31.89
CA THR A 219 -31.66 14.36 -31.37
C THR A 219 -31.47 14.41 -29.86
N THR A 220 -32.43 13.88 -29.12
CA THR A 220 -32.32 13.80 -27.66
C THR A 220 -31.41 12.65 -27.26
N PHE A 221 -30.70 12.74 -26.13
CA PHE A 221 -29.86 11.64 -25.63
C PHE A 221 -30.64 10.32 -25.46
N THR A 222 -31.95 10.41 -25.24
CA THR A 222 -32.86 9.26 -25.12
C THR A 222 -33.15 8.56 -26.45
N GLU A 223 -32.90 9.21 -27.59
CA GLU A 223 -33.05 8.60 -28.92
C GLU A 223 -31.81 7.77 -29.32
N LEU A 224 -30.72 7.84 -28.56
CA LEU A 224 -29.54 7.03 -28.82
C LEU A 224 -29.82 5.53 -28.57
N PRO A 225 -29.29 4.63 -29.41
CA PRO A 225 -29.37 3.20 -29.19
C PRO A 225 -28.77 2.79 -27.84
N TYR A 226 -29.30 1.71 -27.26
CA TYR A 226 -28.84 1.21 -25.96
C TYR A 226 -27.33 0.98 -25.91
N ASP A 227 -26.74 0.39 -26.96
CA ASP A 227 -25.30 0.10 -27.00
C ASP A 227 -24.43 1.36 -27.03
N VAL A 228 -24.90 2.44 -27.65
CA VAL A 228 -24.20 3.73 -27.65
C VAL A 228 -24.27 4.38 -26.27
N LEU A 229 -25.43 4.35 -25.62
CA LEU A 229 -25.57 4.82 -24.24
C LEU A 229 -24.73 4.00 -23.27
N PHE A 230 -24.72 2.68 -23.44
CA PHE A 230 -23.89 1.78 -22.66
C PHE A 230 -22.41 2.11 -22.82
N GLU A 231 -21.94 2.32 -24.06
CA GLU A 231 -20.56 2.70 -24.34
C GLU A 231 -20.22 4.03 -23.64
N VAL A 232 -21.06 5.06 -23.78
CA VAL A 232 -20.87 6.35 -23.06
C VAL A 232 -20.79 6.13 -21.55
N PHE A 233 -21.65 5.28 -20.99
CA PHE A 233 -21.73 5.03 -19.55
C PHE A 233 -20.56 4.18 -19.06
N SER A 234 -19.93 3.40 -19.94
CA SER A 234 -18.73 2.62 -19.62
C SER A 234 -17.51 3.50 -19.31
N HIS A 235 -17.55 4.79 -19.66
CA HIS A 235 -16.52 5.80 -19.33
C HIS A 235 -16.87 6.61 -18.06
N LEU A 236 -18.00 6.33 -17.41
CA LEU A 236 -18.42 7.07 -16.22
C LEU A 236 -17.87 6.44 -14.94
N ASP A 237 -17.51 7.30 -13.98
CA ASP A 237 -17.16 6.88 -12.62
C ASP A 237 -18.42 6.45 -11.84
N LEU A 238 -18.23 5.77 -10.70
CA LEU A 238 -19.34 5.24 -9.91
C LEU A 238 -20.30 6.33 -9.39
N LYS A 239 -19.80 7.54 -9.14
CA LYS A 239 -20.62 8.67 -8.70
C LYS A 239 -21.51 9.17 -9.84
N SER A 240 -20.93 9.33 -11.02
CA SER A 240 -21.61 9.78 -12.23
C SER A 240 -22.65 8.77 -12.70
N LEU A 241 -22.34 7.46 -12.64
CA LEU A 241 -23.32 6.40 -12.90
C LEU A 241 -24.53 6.48 -11.97
N ARG A 242 -24.28 6.72 -10.68
CA ARG A 242 -25.36 6.89 -9.70
C ARG A 242 -26.20 8.14 -9.95
N SER A 243 -25.59 9.22 -10.42
CA SER A 243 -26.31 10.43 -10.84
C SER A 243 -27.11 10.18 -12.12
N ALA A 244 -26.52 9.50 -13.11
CA ALA A 244 -27.15 9.16 -14.39
C ALA A 244 -28.41 8.29 -14.19
N GLU A 245 -28.37 7.35 -13.25
CA GLU A 245 -29.54 6.52 -12.91
C GLU A 245 -30.78 7.35 -12.54
N GLN A 246 -30.58 8.53 -11.93
CA GLN A 246 -31.68 9.38 -11.44
C GLN A 246 -32.30 10.25 -12.54
N VAL A 247 -31.72 10.26 -13.74
CA VAL A 247 -32.16 11.13 -14.83
C VAL A 247 -33.45 10.62 -15.49
N CYS A 248 -33.47 9.36 -15.93
CA CYS A 248 -34.64 8.76 -16.58
C CYS A 248 -34.61 7.22 -16.53
N LYS A 249 -35.73 6.58 -16.89
CA LYS A 249 -35.85 5.10 -16.89
C LYS A 249 -34.85 4.41 -17.81
N GLN A 250 -34.53 5.01 -18.96
CA GLN A 250 -33.58 4.45 -19.91
C GLN A 250 -32.15 4.47 -19.35
N PHE A 251 -31.75 5.59 -18.73
CA PHE A 251 -30.45 5.68 -18.06
C PHE A 251 -30.37 4.71 -16.89
N ALA A 252 -31.43 4.60 -16.09
CA ALA A 252 -31.50 3.60 -15.03
C ALA A 252 -31.35 2.17 -15.54
N ALA A 253 -31.91 1.84 -16.71
CA ALA A 253 -31.73 0.53 -17.34
C ALA A 253 -30.28 0.27 -17.76
N VAL A 254 -29.61 1.26 -18.36
CA VAL A 254 -28.18 1.15 -18.75
C VAL A 254 -27.29 1.04 -17.50
N VAL A 255 -27.52 1.86 -16.48
CA VAL A 255 -26.78 1.78 -15.20
C VAL A 255 -27.03 0.47 -14.47
N ALA A 256 -28.17 -0.20 -14.69
CA ALA A 256 -28.41 -1.52 -14.12
C ALA A 256 -27.61 -2.64 -14.81
N ASP A 257 -27.00 -2.38 -15.96
CA ASP A 257 -26.25 -3.37 -16.73
C ASP A 257 -24.98 -3.81 -16.01
N ALA A 258 -24.89 -5.11 -15.72
CA ALA A 258 -23.79 -5.69 -14.96
C ALA A 258 -22.43 -5.62 -15.67
N ARG A 259 -22.41 -5.39 -16.99
CA ARG A 259 -21.16 -5.25 -17.75
C ARG A 259 -20.35 -4.02 -17.33
N LEU A 260 -21.01 -2.96 -16.83
CA LEU A 260 -20.35 -1.77 -16.27
C LEU A 260 -19.56 -2.07 -14.98
N TYR A 261 -19.81 -3.22 -14.35
CA TYR A 261 -19.29 -3.57 -13.02
C TYR A 261 -18.41 -4.83 -13.03
N ARG A 262 -17.83 -5.20 -14.17
CA ARG A 262 -16.98 -6.39 -14.29
C ARG A 262 -15.65 -6.24 -13.54
N VAL A 263 -15.15 -5.02 -13.47
CA VAL A 263 -13.92 -4.64 -12.77
C VAL A 263 -14.28 -3.46 -11.86
N LEU A 264 -14.14 -3.64 -10.55
CA LEU A 264 -14.46 -2.59 -9.58
C LEU A 264 -13.33 -2.36 -8.60
N ASN A 265 -13.03 -1.10 -8.36
CA ASN A 265 -12.07 -0.67 -7.36
C ASN A 265 -12.70 0.40 -6.46
N LEU A 266 -12.89 0.04 -5.19
CA LEU A 266 -13.47 0.93 -4.19
C LEU A 266 -12.42 1.58 -3.29
N ARG A 267 -11.14 1.24 -3.44
CA ARG A 267 -10.04 1.84 -2.68
C ARG A 267 -10.04 3.38 -2.76
N PRO A 268 -10.22 4.05 -3.92
CA PRO A 268 -10.29 5.52 -3.97
C PRO A 268 -11.46 6.10 -3.15
N TYR A 269 -12.51 5.33 -2.96
CA TYR A 269 -13.73 5.71 -2.26
C TYR A 269 -13.80 5.15 -0.84
N TRP A 270 -12.70 4.64 -0.29
CA TRP A 270 -12.67 3.93 1.00
C TRP A 270 -13.42 4.69 2.12
N TYR A 271 -13.24 6.00 2.19
CA TYR A 271 -13.84 6.90 3.19
C TYR A 271 -15.35 7.14 3.02
N LYS A 272 -15.89 6.84 1.82
CA LYS A 272 -17.31 6.94 1.45
C LYS A 272 -18.03 5.59 1.46
N THR A 273 -17.31 4.48 1.62
CA THR A 273 -17.92 3.15 1.66
C THR A 273 -18.83 3.02 2.87
N ASN A 274 -20.07 2.56 2.64
CA ASN A 274 -21.02 2.25 3.70
C ASN A 274 -22.00 1.17 3.21
N PRO A 275 -22.75 0.51 4.12
CA PRO A 275 -23.65 -0.57 3.75
C PRO A 275 -24.73 -0.19 2.72
N LYS A 276 -25.23 1.05 2.73
CA LYS A 276 -26.25 1.52 1.76
C LYS A 276 -25.67 1.63 0.35
N HIS A 277 -24.47 2.19 0.22
CA HIS A 277 -23.75 2.28 -1.05
C HIS A 277 -23.41 0.90 -1.60
N MET A 278 -23.02 0.00 -0.70
CA MET A 278 -22.72 -1.38 -1.05
C MET A 278 -23.95 -2.13 -1.54
N GLN A 279 -25.08 -2.03 -0.83
CA GLN A 279 -26.32 -2.70 -1.25
C GLN A 279 -26.79 -2.23 -2.64
N TRP A 280 -26.60 -0.95 -2.98
CA TRP A 280 -26.87 -0.44 -4.32
C TRP A 280 -25.95 -1.09 -5.36
N LEU A 281 -24.64 -1.07 -5.11
CA LEU A 281 -23.62 -1.57 -6.04
C LEU A 281 -23.78 -3.08 -6.29
N TRP A 282 -23.92 -3.86 -5.22
CA TRP A 282 -23.94 -5.31 -5.26
C TRP A 282 -25.11 -5.91 -6.03
N ARG A 283 -26.23 -5.18 -6.19
CA ARG A 283 -27.35 -5.63 -7.02
C ARG A 283 -27.01 -5.64 -8.51
N ARG A 284 -25.96 -4.90 -8.92
CA ARG A 284 -25.52 -4.72 -10.31
C ARG A 284 -24.23 -5.48 -10.64
N CYS A 285 -23.55 -6.07 -9.67
CA CYS A 285 -22.27 -6.78 -9.88
C CYS A 285 -22.41 -8.20 -10.44
N ASN A 286 -23.51 -8.55 -11.13
CA ASN A 286 -23.69 -9.92 -11.60
C ASN A 286 -22.57 -10.32 -12.59
N GLY A 287 -21.79 -11.35 -12.24
CA GLY A 287 -20.66 -11.76 -13.06
C GLY A 287 -19.39 -10.91 -12.91
N ILE A 288 -19.28 -10.10 -11.85
CA ILE A 288 -18.04 -9.39 -11.51
C ILE A 288 -16.83 -10.33 -11.54
N LYS A 289 -15.71 -9.84 -12.09
CA LYS A 289 -14.47 -10.60 -12.28
C LYS A 289 -13.35 -10.12 -11.38
N LYS A 290 -13.20 -8.80 -11.20
CA LYS A 290 -12.14 -8.20 -10.39
C LYS A 290 -12.74 -7.23 -9.38
N LEU A 291 -12.39 -7.40 -8.12
CA LEU A 291 -12.85 -6.54 -7.04
C LEU A 291 -11.71 -6.14 -6.12
N ASP A 292 -11.55 -4.84 -5.91
CA ASP A 292 -10.66 -4.27 -4.90
C ASP A 292 -11.48 -3.51 -3.85
N LEU A 293 -11.48 -4.02 -2.62
CA LEU A 293 -12.05 -3.40 -1.42
C LEU A 293 -10.96 -2.97 -0.44
N SER A 294 -9.71 -2.86 -0.88
CA SER A 294 -8.60 -2.49 -0.02
C SER A 294 -8.90 -1.16 0.68
N TRP A 295 -8.54 -1.09 1.96
CA TRP A 295 -8.63 0.09 2.82
C TRP A 295 -10.06 0.53 3.19
N CYS A 296 -11.09 -0.18 2.73
CA CYS A 296 -12.50 0.14 2.99
C CYS A 296 -12.93 -0.24 4.42
N SER A 297 -12.29 0.36 5.43
CA SER A 297 -12.44 0.05 6.87
C SER A 297 -13.82 0.35 7.48
N MET A 298 -14.70 0.99 6.72
CA MET A 298 -16.10 1.23 7.11
C MET A 298 -17.00 0.03 6.82
N LEU A 299 -16.53 -0.97 6.05
CA LEU A 299 -17.25 -2.21 5.76
C LEU A 299 -17.06 -3.21 6.90
N SER A 300 -18.14 -3.87 7.31
CA SER A 300 -18.07 -4.95 8.30
C SER A 300 -17.77 -6.31 7.64
N LYS A 301 -17.34 -7.30 8.45
CA LYS A 301 -17.24 -8.71 8.02
C LYS A 301 -18.55 -9.20 7.37
N ALA A 302 -19.69 -8.82 7.93
CA ALA A 302 -21.00 -9.21 7.41
C ALA A 302 -21.25 -8.62 6.02
N ASP A 303 -20.82 -7.39 5.78
CA ASP A 303 -20.94 -6.75 4.46
C ASP A 303 -20.14 -7.55 3.41
N VAL A 304 -18.86 -7.82 3.69
CA VAL A 304 -18.00 -8.59 2.78
C VAL A 304 -18.57 -10.01 2.54
N TYR A 305 -19.04 -10.67 3.60
CA TYR A 305 -19.66 -11.99 3.50
C TYR A 305 -20.88 -11.99 2.59
N GLN A 306 -21.82 -11.05 2.76
CA GLN A 306 -23.04 -11.01 1.95
C GLN A 306 -22.72 -10.76 0.46
N PHE A 307 -21.68 -9.98 0.17
CA PHE A 307 -21.23 -9.79 -1.19
C PHE A 307 -20.66 -11.08 -1.78
N LEU A 308 -19.67 -11.69 -1.12
CA LEU A 308 -18.99 -12.88 -1.63
C LEU A 308 -19.93 -14.08 -1.71
N ARG A 309 -20.93 -14.17 -0.83
CA ARG A 309 -21.97 -15.21 -0.92
C ARG A 309 -22.76 -15.13 -2.22
N ARG A 310 -22.96 -13.94 -2.78
CA ARG A 310 -23.73 -13.72 -4.01
C ARG A 310 -22.86 -13.79 -5.26
N HIS A 311 -21.63 -13.29 -5.20
CA HIS A 311 -20.79 -13.03 -6.37
C HIS A 311 -19.43 -13.71 -6.35
N GLY A 312 -19.06 -14.37 -5.25
CA GLY A 312 -17.73 -14.94 -5.05
C GLY A 312 -17.32 -15.96 -6.11
N THR A 313 -18.28 -16.74 -6.62
CA THR A 313 -18.04 -17.74 -7.66
C THR A 313 -17.64 -17.14 -9.00
N THR A 314 -17.92 -15.87 -9.27
CA THR A 314 -17.56 -15.24 -10.55
C THR A 314 -16.21 -14.53 -10.49
N LEU A 315 -15.73 -14.22 -9.28
CA LEU A 315 -14.49 -13.50 -9.04
C LEU A 315 -13.27 -14.33 -9.44
N THR A 316 -12.31 -13.61 -10.03
CA THR A 316 -10.98 -14.11 -10.38
C THR A 316 -9.88 -13.32 -9.63
N HIS A 317 -10.13 -12.04 -9.34
CA HIS A 317 -9.20 -11.19 -8.60
C HIS A 317 -9.94 -10.57 -7.42
N LEU A 318 -9.40 -10.74 -6.21
CA LEU A 318 -9.97 -10.18 -4.99
C LEU A 318 -8.86 -9.57 -4.13
N ARG A 319 -8.95 -8.25 -3.88
CA ARG A 319 -8.04 -7.51 -3.00
C ARG A 319 -8.82 -6.97 -1.80
N LEU A 320 -8.39 -7.35 -0.60
CA LEU A 320 -8.97 -7.00 0.69
C LEU A 320 -7.92 -6.38 1.63
N ASN A 321 -6.87 -5.79 1.08
CA ASN A 321 -5.72 -5.33 1.86
C ASN A 321 -6.15 -4.28 2.89
N SER A 322 -5.83 -4.50 4.15
CA SER A 322 -6.14 -3.59 5.27
C SER A 322 -7.61 -3.12 5.29
N ILE A 323 -8.56 -3.99 4.95
CA ILE A 323 -10.02 -3.68 4.91
C ILE A 323 -10.65 -3.44 6.29
N GLY A 324 -9.88 -3.51 7.39
CA GLY A 324 -10.35 -3.15 8.74
C GLY A 324 -10.89 -4.32 9.57
N GLU A 325 -11.13 -4.01 10.85
CA GLU A 325 -11.54 -4.85 12.01
C GLU A 325 -11.11 -6.34 11.99
N SER A 326 -10.20 -6.68 12.92
CA SER A 326 -9.47 -7.95 13.15
C SER A 326 -10.28 -9.26 13.22
N SER A 327 -11.55 -9.24 12.84
CA SER A 327 -12.40 -10.42 12.70
C SER A 327 -11.90 -11.31 11.56
N ALA A 328 -11.78 -12.61 11.84
CA ALA A 328 -11.32 -13.58 10.86
C ALA A 328 -12.29 -13.68 9.67
N MET A 329 -11.76 -13.76 8.43
CA MET A 329 -12.55 -13.91 7.21
C MET A 329 -12.28 -15.24 6.47
N PRO A 330 -12.44 -16.41 7.12
CA PRO A 330 -12.14 -17.71 6.50
C PRO A 330 -13.06 -18.02 5.29
N PHE A 331 -14.27 -17.47 5.28
CA PHE A 331 -15.25 -17.65 4.20
C PHE A 331 -14.78 -17.18 2.83
N VAL A 332 -13.76 -16.32 2.76
CA VAL A 332 -13.19 -15.89 1.47
C VAL A 332 -12.68 -17.09 0.68
N LEU A 333 -12.03 -18.04 1.36
CA LEU A 333 -11.44 -19.24 0.74
C LEU A 333 -12.50 -20.25 0.28
N THR A 334 -13.73 -20.17 0.79
CA THR A 334 -14.82 -21.11 0.47
C THR A 334 -15.78 -20.54 -0.57
N LEU A 335 -16.05 -19.24 -0.53
CA LEU A 335 -17.02 -18.58 -1.40
C LEU A 335 -16.44 -18.19 -2.77
N CYS A 336 -15.11 -18.22 -2.94
CA CYS A 336 -14.43 -17.71 -4.14
C CYS A 336 -13.53 -18.76 -4.81
N PRO A 337 -14.08 -19.86 -5.35
CA PRO A 337 -13.30 -20.99 -5.89
C PRO A 337 -12.44 -20.64 -7.12
N ASN A 338 -12.84 -19.65 -7.92
CA ASN A 338 -12.22 -19.32 -9.21
C ASN A 338 -11.15 -18.22 -9.12
N LEU A 339 -10.64 -17.94 -7.92
CA LEU A 339 -9.63 -16.92 -7.72
C LEU A 339 -8.28 -17.33 -8.33
N THR A 340 -7.70 -16.41 -9.08
CA THR A 340 -6.33 -16.43 -9.59
C THR A 340 -5.44 -15.43 -8.84
N GLU A 341 -6.02 -14.35 -8.30
CA GLU A 341 -5.31 -13.36 -7.47
C GLU A 341 -6.09 -13.12 -6.18
N LEU A 342 -5.41 -13.34 -5.04
CA LEU A 342 -5.94 -13.07 -3.71
C LEU A 342 -4.93 -12.25 -2.91
N CYS A 343 -5.33 -11.03 -2.54
CA CYS A 343 -4.54 -10.18 -1.64
C CYS A 343 -5.34 -9.91 -0.36
N MET A 344 -4.80 -10.32 0.79
CA MET A 344 -5.40 -10.14 2.11
C MET A 344 -4.33 -9.62 3.08
N GLN A 345 -3.57 -8.61 2.66
CA GLN A 345 -2.54 -8.01 3.51
C GLN A 345 -3.16 -7.42 4.77
N ASN A 346 -2.54 -7.65 5.93
CA ASN A 346 -3.01 -7.15 7.22
C ASN A 346 -4.47 -7.57 7.54
N VAL A 347 -4.87 -8.78 7.15
CA VAL A 347 -6.19 -9.37 7.43
C VAL A 347 -6.02 -10.62 8.31
N CYS A 348 -7.03 -10.92 9.13
CA CYS A 348 -7.12 -12.17 9.87
C CYS A 348 -7.87 -13.23 9.03
N VAL A 349 -7.25 -14.39 8.78
CA VAL A 349 -7.81 -15.49 7.95
C VAL A 349 -8.21 -16.69 8.82
N THR A 350 -8.00 -16.66 10.14
CA THR A 350 -8.12 -17.85 11.00
C THR A 350 -9.49 -18.06 11.65
N GLU A 351 -10.19 -19.13 11.29
CA GLU A 351 -10.99 -19.95 12.22
C GLU A 351 -10.50 -21.41 12.06
N GLN A 352 -10.71 -22.26 13.08
CA GLN A 352 -10.28 -23.67 13.03
C GLN A 352 -10.80 -24.35 11.75
N ASN A 353 -9.95 -25.13 11.07
CA ASN A 353 -10.28 -25.93 9.88
C ASN A 353 -10.61 -25.18 8.57
N ALA A 354 -10.32 -23.86 8.45
CA ALA A 354 -10.52 -23.12 7.19
C ALA A 354 -9.91 -23.82 5.95
N PHE A 355 -8.76 -24.47 6.14
CA PHE A 355 -8.01 -25.22 5.12
C PHE A 355 -8.72 -26.47 4.57
N GLN A 356 -9.60 -27.12 5.35
CA GLN A 356 -10.35 -28.29 4.89
C GLN A 356 -11.47 -27.92 3.90
N THR A 357 -11.80 -26.63 3.83
CA THR A 357 -12.93 -26.11 3.05
C THR A 357 -12.49 -25.18 1.91
N SER A 358 -11.19 -24.92 1.77
CA SER A 358 -10.69 -24.03 0.72
C SER A 358 -11.00 -24.61 -0.67
N SER A 359 -11.61 -23.78 -1.51
CA SER A 359 -11.96 -24.14 -2.88
C SER A 359 -11.05 -23.47 -3.93
N CYS A 360 -10.13 -22.61 -3.50
CA CYS A 360 -9.20 -21.90 -4.39
C CYS A 360 -8.07 -22.84 -4.86
N GLN A 361 -8.14 -23.30 -6.10
CA GLN A 361 -7.18 -24.25 -6.70
C GLN A 361 -6.47 -23.71 -7.95
N GLN A 362 -6.67 -22.41 -8.26
CA GLN A 362 -6.13 -21.76 -9.46
C GLN A 362 -5.36 -20.48 -9.15
N LEU A 363 -4.90 -20.31 -7.91
CA LEU A 363 -4.15 -19.13 -7.49
C LEU A 363 -2.81 -19.06 -8.23
N ILE A 364 -2.61 -17.91 -8.88
CA ILE A 364 -1.36 -17.48 -9.50
C ILE A 364 -0.65 -16.51 -8.55
N MET A 365 -1.40 -15.69 -7.81
CA MET A 365 -0.88 -14.74 -6.85
C MET A 365 -1.60 -14.84 -5.51
N LEU A 366 -0.80 -14.98 -4.45
CA LEU A 366 -1.25 -15.01 -3.07
C LEU A 366 -0.41 -14.03 -2.24
N ASP A 367 -1.05 -12.94 -1.82
CA ASP A 367 -0.44 -11.95 -0.95
C ASP A 367 -1.11 -11.93 0.42
N LEU A 368 -0.37 -12.40 1.42
CA LEU A 368 -0.79 -12.50 2.80
C LEU A 368 0.14 -11.70 3.71
N ALA A 369 0.84 -10.68 3.21
CA ALA A 369 1.74 -9.90 4.04
C ALA A 369 1.05 -9.38 5.31
N MET A 370 1.67 -9.53 6.47
CA MET A 370 1.13 -9.14 7.78
C MET A 370 -0.19 -9.82 8.15
N ALA A 371 -0.63 -10.85 7.44
CA ALA A 371 -1.87 -11.54 7.74
C ALA A 371 -1.71 -12.43 8.99
N LYS A 372 -2.79 -12.57 9.76
CA LYS A 372 -2.90 -13.61 10.79
C LYS A 372 -3.51 -14.85 10.15
N ILE A 373 -2.70 -15.88 9.92
CA ILE A 373 -3.11 -17.12 9.24
C ILE A 373 -2.41 -18.33 9.88
N SER A 374 -3.05 -19.50 9.85
CA SER A 374 -2.45 -20.73 10.38
C SER A 374 -1.54 -21.40 9.36
N THR A 375 -0.53 -22.12 9.84
CA THR A 375 0.44 -22.88 9.04
C THR A 375 -0.26 -23.90 8.15
N GLU A 376 -1.24 -24.61 8.69
CA GLU A 376 -2.02 -25.64 7.99
C GLU A 376 -2.78 -25.04 6.82
N THR A 377 -3.31 -23.81 6.99
CA THR A 377 -4.00 -23.09 5.92
C THR A 377 -3.05 -22.66 4.82
N VAL A 378 -1.86 -22.15 5.16
CA VAL A 378 -0.85 -21.81 4.16
C VAL A 378 -0.39 -23.07 3.42
N VAL A 379 -0.07 -24.15 4.13
CA VAL A 379 0.36 -25.42 3.53
C VAL A 379 -0.71 -25.97 2.58
N ALA A 380 -1.97 -26.00 2.98
CA ALA A 380 -3.06 -26.49 2.13
C ALA A 380 -3.21 -25.64 0.86
N LEU A 381 -3.17 -24.31 0.99
CA LEU A 381 -3.22 -23.42 -0.18
C LEU A 381 -2.04 -23.66 -1.13
N LEU A 382 -0.84 -23.87 -0.60
CA LEU A 382 0.33 -24.16 -1.43
C LEU A 382 0.22 -25.51 -2.16
N GLN A 383 -0.23 -26.55 -1.47
CA GLN A 383 -0.44 -27.88 -2.05
C GLN A 383 -1.51 -27.88 -3.15
N GLN A 384 -2.59 -27.12 -2.95
CA GLN A 384 -3.71 -27.02 -3.89
C GLN A 384 -3.39 -26.15 -5.11
N ASN A 385 -2.34 -25.34 -5.07
CA ASN A 385 -2.02 -24.35 -6.10
C ASN A 385 -0.58 -24.54 -6.66
N PRO A 386 -0.28 -25.65 -7.34
CA PRO A 386 1.06 -25.91 -7.89
C PRO A 386 1.49 -24.88 -8.95
N GLY A 387 0.53 -24.22 -9.61
CA GLY A 387 0.76 -23.15 -10.59
C GLY A 387 0.99 -21.76 -9.97
N LEU A 388 1.13 -21.66 -8.64
CA LEU A 388 1.36 -20.39 -7.96
C LEU A 388 2.69 -19.76 -8.41
N GLN A 389 2.63 -18.49 -8.83
CA GLN A 389 3.78 -17.74 -9.34
C GLN A 389 4.26 -16.67 -8.34
N HIS A 390 3.37 -16.11 -7.53
CA HIS A 390 3.71 -15.02 -6.63
C HIS A 390 3.20 -15.31 -5.22
N LEU A 391 4.14 -15.44 -4.27
CA LEU A 391 3.84 -15.65 -2.86
C LEU A 391 4.48 -14.57 -2.01
N ASN A 392 3.65 -13.86 -1.25
CA ASN A 392 4.11 -12.90 -0.25
C ASN A 392 3.57 -13.28 1.14
N LEU A 393 4.48 -13.69 2.02
CA LEU A 393 4.20 -14.00 3.42
C LEU A 393 4.92 -13.03 4.37
N SER A 394 5.36 -11.88 3.86
CA SER A 394 6.20 -10.96 4.61
C SER A 394 5.54 -10.49 5.91
N THR A 395 6.32 -10.39 6.98
CA THR A 395 5.89 -9.91 8.31
C THR A 395 4.75 -10.72 8.92
N CYS A 396 4.63 -12.00 8.55
CA CYS A 396 3.75 -12.96 9.20
C CYS A 396 4.44 -13.63 10.40
N GLU A 397 4.84 -12.84 11.40
CA GLU A 397 5.67 -13.28 12.54
C GLU A 397 4.95 -14.27 13.48
N GLU A 398 3.62 -14.31 13.44
CA GLU A 398 2.81 -15.26 14.22
C GLU A 398 2.72 -16.66 13.59
N LEU A 399 3.23 -16.84 12.36
CA LEU A 399 3.25 -18.15 11.68
C LEU A 399 4.20 -19.12 12.37
N LYS A 400 3.63 -20.14 13.00
CA LYS A 400 4.39 -21.27 13.55
C LYS A 400 4.78 -22.23 12.41
N GLY A 401 5.80 -23.08 12.58
CA GLY A 401 6.05 -24.17 11.63
C GLY A 401 6.46 -23.77 10.20
N VAL A 402 7.14 -22.64 10.01
CA VAL A 402 7.66 -22.19 8.70
C VAL A 402 8.46 -23.26 7.94
N PRO A 403 9.28 -24.14 8.58
CA PRO A 403 9.95 -25.22 7.85
C PRO A 403 9.01 -26.11 7.02
N SER A 404 7.79 -26.38 7.52
CA SER A 404 6.77 -27.16 6.78
C SER A 404 6.24 -26.40 5.56
N ILE A 405 6.04 -25.09 5.69
CA ILE A 405 5.66 -24.20 4.58
C ILE A 405 6.73 -24.26 3.50
N ILE A 406 8.01 -24.16 3.89
CA ILE A 406 9.13 -24.14 2.95
C ILE A 406 9.31 -25.49 2.25
N GLN A 407 9.20 -26.59 2.98
CA GLN A 407 9.18 -27.93 2.40
C GLN A 407 8.06 -28.08 1.37
N THR A 408 6.87 -27.58 1.70
CA THR A 408 5.71 -27.58 0.80
C THR A 408 6.00 -26.76 -0.47
N ILE A 409 6.57 -25.56 -0.33
CA ILE A 409 6.98 -24.73 -1.48
C ILE A 409 7.91 -25.51 -2.40
N GLY A 410 8.97 -26.12 -1.86
CA GLY A 410 9.94 -26.89 -2.63
C GLY A 410 9.36 -28.14 -3.30
N GLN A 411 8.26 -28.69 -2.77
CA GLN A 411 7.61 -29.87 -3.32
C GLN A 411 6.57 -29.52 -4.39
N TYR A 412 5.73 -28.50 -4.17
CA TYR A 412 4.53 -28.26 -4.98
C TYR A 412 4.62 -27.02 -5.88
N ASN A 413 5.34 -25.97 -5.50
CA ASN A 413 5.24 -24.65 -6.14
C ASN A 413 6.47 -24.31 -7.02
N ARG A 414 6.77 -25.18 -7.99
CA ARG A 414 7.92 -25.03 -8.91
C ARG A 414 7.78 -23.89 -9.93
N GLU A 415 6.57 -23.35 -10.06
CA GLU A 415 6.25 -22.23 -10.95
C GLU A 415 6.48 -20.85 -10.31
N LEU A 416 6.99 -20.80 -9.08
CA LEU A 416 7.24 -19.53 -8.38
C LEU A 416 8.22 -18.63 -9.15
N ILE A 417 7.78 -17.40 -9.37
CA ILE A 417 8.50 -16.28 -9.95
C ILE A 417 8.94 -15.30 -8.84
N SER A 418 8.10 -15.07 -7.83
CA SER A 418 8.47 -14.22 -6.69
C SER A 418 8.15 -14.85 -5.34
N LEU A 419 9.11 -14.82 -4.43
CA LEU A 419 8.95 -15.25 -3.05
C LEU A 419 9.44 -14.17 -2.08
N ASN A 420 8.52 -13.70 -1.23
CA ASN A 420 8.84 -12.74 -0.18
C ASN A 420 8.54 -13.32 1.20
N LEU A 421 9.60 -13.55 1.98
CA LEU A 421 9.57 -14.04 3.36
C LEU A 421 10.20 -13.03 4.34
N PHE A 422 10.31 -11.77 3.95
CA PHE A 422 10.85 -10.71 4.80
C PHE A 422 10.08 -10.66 6.12
N ARG A 423 10.76 -10.76 7.27
CA ARG A 423 10.15 -10.76 8.62
C ARG A 423 9.20 -11.92 8.90
N THR A 424 9.27 -13.00 8.13
CA THR A 424 8.46 -14.20 8.41
C THR A 424 9.24 -15.21 9.24
N TYR A 425 10.52 -15.43 8.91
CA TYR A 425 11.37 -16.42 9.54
C TYR A 425 12.85 -16.10 9.30
N ASP A 426 13.71 -16.48 10.24
CA ASP A 426 15.16 -16.33 10.11
C ASP A 426 15.71 -17.39 9.16
N VAL A 427 16.29 -16.97 8.04
CA VAL A 427 16.75 -17.89 6.98
C VAL A 427 17.84 -18.84 7.48
N ASP A 428 17.74 -20.11 7.10
CA ASP A 428 18.74 -21.15 7.37
C ASP A 428 19.10 -21.94 6.10
N ALA A 429 20.05 -22.87 6.23
CA ALA A 429 20.50 -23.73 5.15
C ALA A 429 19.35 -24.55 4.54
N THR A 430 18.43 -25.06 5.36
CA THR A 430 17.28 -25.85 4.91
C THR A 430 16.43 -25.04 3.94
N ILE A 431 16.16 -23.77 4.26
CA ILE A 431 15.37 -22.89 3.40
C ILE A 431 16.05 -22.69 2.06
N LEU A 432 17.31 -22.23 2.08
CA LEU A 432 18.09 -21.95 0.87
C LEU A 432 18.19 -23.19 -0.04
N MET A 433 18.44 -24.35 0.56
CA MET A 433 18.60 -25.61 -0.17
C MET A 433 17.28 -26.22 -0.63
N THR A 434 16.15 -25.81 -0.05
CA THR A 434 14.82 -26.22 -0.50
C THR A 434 14.34 -25.33 -1.64
N ILE A 435 14.48 -24.01 -1.53
CA ILE A 435 13.99 -23.06 -2.53
C ILE A 435 14.82 -23.04 -3.82
N LYS A 436 16.09 -23.50 -3.80
CA LYS A 436 16.93 -23.62 -5.02
C LYS A 436 16.25 -24.42 -6.13
N ASN A 437 15.29 -25.26 -5.75
CA ASN A 437 14.45 -26.07 -6.61
C ASN A 437 13.42 -25.27 -7.42
N CYS A 438 13.14 -24.03 -7.02
CA CYS A 438 12.22 -23.11 -7.70
C CYS A 438 13.01 -22.27 -8.71
N THR A 439 13.50 -22.92 -9.77
CA THR A 439 14.46 -22.34 -10.73
C THR A 439 13.88 -21.21 -11.59
N LYS A 440 12.56 -20.99 -11.55
CA LYS A 440 11.85 -19.89 -12.22
C LYS A 440 11.85 -18.58 -11.42
N LEU A 441 12.40 -18.59 -10.19
CA LEU A 441 12.42 -17.40 -9.34
C LEU A 441 13.20 -16.26 -10.01
N GLN A 442 12.55 -15.10 -10.06
CA GLN A 442 13.09 -13.83 -10.53
C GLN A 442 13.16 -12.80 -9.39
N GLU A 443 12.38 -12.98 -8.33
CA GLU A 443 12.36 -12.10 -7.16
C GLU A 443 12.44 -12.90 -5.87
N LEU A 444 13.42 -12.55 -5.04
CA LEU A 444 13.63 -13.20 -3.75
C LEU A 444 13.93 -12.16 -2.68
N ILE A 445 13.12 -12.18 -1.61
CA ILE A 445 13.24 -11.22 -0.52
C ILE A 445 13.31 -11.99 0.80
N PHE A 446 14.46 -11.87 1.47
CA PHE A 446 14.72 -12.46 2.76
C PHE A 446 15.20 -11.43 3.78
N SER A 447 15.29 -11.91 5.00
CA SER A 447 15.79 -11.15 6.14
C SER A 447 16.49 -12.09 7.12
N SER A 448 17.56 -11.62 7.73
CA SER A 448 18.25 -12.30 8.83
C SER A 448 18.16 -11.41 10.07
N TYR A 449 17.56 -11.93 11.15
CA TYR A 449 17.38 -11.18 12.42
C TYR A 449 18.51 -11.41 13.39
N HIS A 450 18.99 -12.66 13.45
CA HIS A 450 20.00 -13.06 14.42
C HIS A 450 21.42 -13.01 13.85
N GLY A 451 21.56 -12.64 12.57
CA GLY A 451 22.87 -12.50 11.95
C GLY A 451 23.60 -13.83 11.85
N LYS A 452 22.89 -14.91 11.49
CA LYS A 452 23.51 -16.23 11.30
C LYS A 452 24.62 -16.15 10.25
N GLU A 453 25.79 -16.60 10.66
CA GLU A 453 26.97 -16.77 9.81
C GLU A 453 27.02 -18.22 9.32
N GLY A 454 27.82 -18.50 8.29
CA GLY A 454 28.03 -19.87 7.80
C GLY A 454 27.03 -20.33 6.74
N LEU A 455 26.33 -19.41 6.06
CA LEU A 455 25.43 -19.72 4.93
C LEU A 455 26.02 -19.35 3.56
N GLU A 456 27.32 -19.02 3.50
CA GLU A 456 28.00 -18.57 2.28
C GLU A 456 27.89 -19.61 1.15
N ASN A 457 28.03 -20.89 1.49
CA ASN A 457 27.98 -21.99 0.52
C ASN A 457 26.57 -22.18 -0.02
N GLU A 458 25.57 -22.24 0.85
CA GLU A 458 24.17 -22.43 0.50
C GLU A 458 23.61 -21.26 -0.31
N LEU A 459 23.99 -20.02 0.06
CA LEU A 459 23.66 -18.83 -0.75
C LEU A 459 24.30 -18.92 -2.14
N GLY A 460 25.56 -19.38 -2.21
CA GLY A 460 26.26 -19.60 -3.46
C GLY A 460 25.58 -20.63 -4.36
N GLU A 461 25.16 -21.77 -3.80
CA GLU A 461 24.43 -22.80 -4.55
C GLU A 461 23.03 -22.36 -4.95
N LEU A 462 22.37 -21.54 -4.12
CA LEU A 462 21.08 -20.95 -4.45
C LEU A 462 21.19 -20.04 -5.68
N VAL A 463 22.11 -19.07 -5.68
CA VAL A 463 22.21 -18.12 -6.82
C VAL A 463 22.60 -18.80 -8.12
N LYS A 464 23.43 -19.85 -8.06
CA LYS A 464 23.75 -20.71 -9.23
C LYS A 464 22.50 -21.35 -9.84
N ALA A 465 21.53 -21.70 -9.00
CA ALA A 465 20.29 -22.35 -9.44
C ALA A 465 19.22 -21.37 -9.95
N LEU A 466 19.42 -20.04 -9.80
CA LEU A 466 18.44 -19.00 -10.13
C LEU A 466 18.94 -18.06 -11.24
N PRO A 467 19.13 -18.54 -12.49
CA PRO A 467 19.77 -17.77 -13.55
C PRO A 467 18.99 -16.53 -14.02
N HIS A 468 17.67 -16.51 -13.78
CA HIS A 468 16.78 -15.41 -14.17
C HIS A 468 16.50 -14.44 -13.03
N LEU A 469 17.31 -14.45 -11.96
CA LEU A 469 17.11 -13.56 -10.82
C LEU A 469 17.27 -12.09 -11.22
N ARG A 470 16.24 -11.29 -10.98
CA ARG A 470 16.14 -9.87 -11.32
C ARG A 470 16.09 -8.96 -10.11
N TRP A 471 15.56 -9.47 -8.99
CA TRP A 471 15.35 -8.71 -7.76
C TRP A 471 15.78 -9.54 -6.55
N LEU A 472 16.77 -9.08 -5.80
CA LEU A 472 17.26 -9.76 -4.61
C LEU A 472 17.40 -8.80 -3.44
N GLU A 473 16.80 -9.15 -2.30
CA GLU A 473 16.95 -8.41 -1.05
C GLU A 473 17.48 -9.31 0.07
N LEU A 474 18.67 -8.96 0.57
CA LEU A 474 19.34 -9.63 1.68
C LEU A 474 19.85 -8.61 2.73
N PRO A 475 19.00 -7.69 3.23
CA PRO A 475 19.44 -6.74 4.23
C PRO A 475 19.91 -7.46 5.51
N SER A 476 21.01 -6.96 6.07
CA SER A 476 21.63 -7.44 7.32
C SER A 476 22.06 -8.93 7.30
N PHE A 477 22.29 -9.51 6.12
CA PHE A 477 22.84 -10.87 6.01
C PHE A 477 24.35 -10.87 6.22
N ARG A 478 24.81 -11.39 7.36
CA ARG A 478 26.25 -11.47 7.68
C ARG A 478 27.03 -12.44 6.79
N SER A 479 26.37 -13.42 6.20
CA SER A 479 26.97 -14.39 5.26
C SER A 479 27.14 -13.84 3.84
N VAL A 480 26.73 -12.60 3.56
CA VAL A 480 26.98 -11.97 2.25
C VAL A 480 28.43 -11.48 2.18
N SER A 481 29.15 -11.90 1.15
CA SER A 481 30.56 -11.58 0.91
C SER A 481 30.83 -11.23 -0.57
N ASP A 482 32.05 -10.80 -0.89
CA ASP A 482 32.47 -10.52 -2.26
C ASP A 482 32.38 -11.76 -3.17
N ASP A 483 32.59 -12.96 -2.62
CA ASP A 483 32.42 -14.23 -3.36
C ASP A 483 30.96 -14.43 -3.80
N LEU A 484 29.98 -14.07 -2.96
CA LEU A 484 28.58 -14.10 -3.35
C LEU A 484 28.29 -13.08 -4.47
N LEU A 485 28.86 -11.88 -4.39
CA LEU A 485 28.73 -10.87 -5.46
C LEU A 485 29.32 -11.36 -6.78
N GLN A 486 30.45 -12.05 -6.75
CA GLN A 486 31.04 -12.65 -7.93
C GLN A 486 30.15 -13.77 -8.50
N LYS A 487 29.60 -14.64 -7.66
CA LYS A 487 28.64 -15.67 -8.09
C LYS A 487 27.37 -15.06 -8.70
N LEU A 488 26.83 -14.00 -8.10
CA LEU A 488 25.70 -13.25 -8.67
C LEU A 488 26.06 -12.66 -10.04
N ALA A 489 27.25 -12.08 -10.19
CA ALA A 489 27.71 -11.53 -11.46
C ALA A 489 27.79 -12.62 -12.55
N ILE A 490 28.29 -13.81 -12.22
CA ILE A 490 28.45 -14.92 -13.16
C ILE A 490 27.10 -15.55 -13.52
N HIS A 491 26.25 -15.81 -12.53
CA HIS A 491 25.08 -16.67 -12.69
C HIS A 491 23.76 -15.89 -12.87
N CYS A 492 23.68 -14.63 -12.44
CA CYS A 492 22.46 -13.82 -12.48
C CYS A 492 22.67 -12.51 -13.28
N PRO A 493 23.01 -12.58 -14.58
CA PRO A 493 23.30 -11.38 -15.39
C PRO A 493 22.07 -10.50 -15.65
N GLU A 494 20.85 -11.00 -15.38
CA GLU A 494 19.61 -10.23 -15.51
C GLU A 494 19.28 -9.37 -14.27
N LEU A 495 20.16 -9.32 -13.27
CA LEU A 495 19.90 -8.64 -12.00
C LEU A 495 19.68 -7.13 -12.22
N LYS A 496 18.52 -6.63 -11.77
CA LYS A 496 18.12 -5.22 -11.90
C LYS A 496 18.07 -4.49 -10.58
N TYR A 497 17.86 -5.22 -9.49
CA TYR A 497 17.78 -4.65 -8.15
C TYR A 497 18.44 -5.56 -7.12
N LEU A 498 19.32 -4.97 -6.31
CA LEU A 498 20.06 -5.66 -5.25
C LEU A 498 20.10 -4.81 -3.98
N ASN A 499 19.52 -5.33 -2.90
CA ASN A 499 19.54 -4.69 -1.59
C ASN A 499 20.44 -5.44 -0.60
N LEU A 500 21.56 -4.80 -0.21
CA LEU A 500 22.58 -5.34 0.69
C LEU A 500 22.88 -4.39 1.86
N ASP A 501 21.88 -3.63 2.30
CA ASP A 501 22.04 -2.75 3.44
C ASP A 501 22.54 -3.53 4.67
N CYS A 502 23.50 -2.96 5.43
CA CYS A 502 24.12 -3.62 6.59
C CYS A 502 24.85 -4.95 6.30
N CYS A 503 25.25 -5.24 5.07
CA CYS A 503 26.17 -6.35 4.76
C CYS A 503 27.64 -5.92 4.92
N TYR A 504 28.15 -5.96 6.15
CA TYR A 504 29.44 -5.36 6.53
C TYR A 504 30.71 -6.02 5.95
N ARG A 505 30.62 -7.25 5.42
CA ARG A 505 31.78 -8.01 4.88
C ARG A 505 32.14 -7.66 3.43
N LEU A 506 31.37 -6.79 2.79
CA LEU A 506 31.59 -6.40 1.40
C LEU A 506 32.76 -5.44 1.26
N THR A 507 33.51 -5.57 0.17
CA THR A 507 34.54 -4.62 -0.25
C THR A 507 34.22 -4.00 -1.61
N ILE A 508 34.99 -2.98 -1.99
CA ILE A 508 34.87 -2.33 -3.29
C ILE A 508 35.16 -3.28 -4.47
N ALA A 509 35.96 -4.33 -4.25
CA ALA A 509 36.25 -5.32 -5.29
C ALA A 509 34.99 -6.11 -5.69
N GLY A 510 34.24 -6.61 -4.71
CA GLY A 510 32.97 -7.30 -4.96
C GLY A 510 31.91 -6.39 -5.60
N VAL A 511 31.80 -5.14 -5.14
CA VAL A 511 30.87 -4.15 -5.73
C VAL A 511 31.21 -3.84 -7.18
N ASN A 512 32.49 -3.66 -7.51
CA ASN A 512 32.94 -3.47 -8.90
C ASN A 512 32.66 -4.70 -9.76
N ALA A 513 32.83 -5.91 -9.23
CA ALA A 513 32.56 -7.13 -9.98
C ALA A 513 31.09 -7.24 -10.42
N ILE A 514 30.15 -6.96 -9.51
CA ILE A 514 28.71 -7.03 -9.84
C ILE A 514 28.28 -5.88 -10.76
N LEU A 515 28.75 -4.65 -10.54
CA LEU A 515 28.42 -3.49 -11.38
C LEU A 515 29.02 -3.60 -12.79
N GLY A 516 30.20 -4.22 -12.92
CA GLY A 516 30.81 -4.51 -14.22
C GLY A 516 29.98 -5.45 -15.09
N THR A 517 29.19 -6.34 -14.48
CA THR A 517 28.34 -7.30 -15.22
C THR A 517 26.90 -6.82 -15.36
N CYS A 518 26.38 -6.13 -14.34
CA CYS A 518 25.03 -5.56 -14.32
C CYS A 518 25.12 -4.01 -14.32
N PRO A 519 25.40 -3.37 -15.45
CA PRO A 519 25.72 -1.94 -15.51
C PRO A 519 24.53 -1.02 -15.20
N ALA A 520 23.29 -1.51 -15.34
CA ALA A 520 22.06 -0.79 -15.01
C ALA A 520 21.46 -1.21 -13.65
N LEU A 521 22.27 -1.82 -12.78
CA LEU A 521 21.83 -2.33 -11.49
C LEU A 521 21.44 -1.20 -10.54
N ARG A 522 20.29 -1.33 -9.90
CA ARG A 522 19.91 -0.52 -8.73
C ARG A 522 20.43 -1.20 -7.47
N LEU A 523 21.45 -0.62 -6.84
CA LEU A 523 22.21 -1.23 -5.74
C LEU A 523 22.07 -0.41 -4.44
N LYS A 524 21.67 -1.07 -3.34
CA LYS A 524 21.63 -0.46 -2.00
C LYS A 524 22.74 -0.99 -1.10
N LEU A 525 23.52 -0.07 -0.53
CA LEU A 525 24.69 -0.35 0.31
C LEU A 525 24.69 0.50 1.60
N ARG A 526 23.53 0.71 2.22
CA ARG A 526 23.42 1.64 3.36
C ARG A 526 24.05 1.08 4.63
N PHE A 527 24.45 2.02 5.49
CA PHE A 527 25.12 1.74 6.76
C PHE A 527 26.45 0.99 6.59
N LEU A 528 27.09 1.16 5.43
CA LEU A 528 28.40 0.61 5.10
C LEU A 528 29.39 1.75 4.91
N SER A 529 29.81 2.37 6.02
CA SER A 529 30.66 3.57 6.03
C SER A 529 31.96 3.42 5.22
N GLN A 530 32.44 2.18 5.05
CA GLN A 530 33.62 1.88 4.23
C GLN A 530 33.47 2.26 2.75
N PHE A 531 32.24 2.40 2.23
CA PHE A 531 31.99 2.76 0.83
C PHE A 531 31.86 4.25 0.57
N GLN A 532 31.76 5.09 1.61
CA GLN A 532 31.55 6.53 1.47
C GLN A 532 32.58 7.19 0.53
N LYS A 533 33.86 6.84 0.71
CA LYS A 533 34.96 7.40 -0.09
C LYS A 533 34.96 6.98 -1.56
N TYR A 534 34.32 5.86 -1.90
CA TYR A 534 34.28 5.33 -3.28
C TYR A 534 33.02 5.75 -4.04
N TYR A 535 32.04 6.36 -3.37
CA TYR A 535 30.73 6.61 -3.94
C TYR A 535 30.75 7.46 -5.22
N LYS A 536 31.56 8.52 -5.22
CA LYS A 536 31.70 9.40 -6.40
C LYS A 536 32.33 8.66 -7.58
N ASP A 537 33.41 7.91 -7.31
CA ASP A 537 34.12 7.15 -8.33
C ASP A 537 33.22 6.06 -8.93
N LEU A 538 32.45 5.36 -8.10
CA LEU A 538 31.49 4.35 -8.54
C LEU A 538 30.40 4.96 -9.44
N ARG A 539 29.84 6.13 -9.08
CA ARG A 539 28.84 6.81 -9.92
C ARG A 539 29.43 7.30 -11.25
N GLN A 540 30.69 7.70 -11.26
CA GLN A 540 31.38 8.11 -12.49
C GLN A 540 31.69 6.91 -13.38
N GLN A 541 32.14 5.80 -12.80
CA GLN A 541 32.50 4.58 -13.53
C GLN A 541 31.27 3.83 -14.05
N TYR A 542 30.16 3.83 -13.29
CA TYR A 542 28.91 3.13 -13.64
C TYR A 542 27.73 4.11 -13.68
N PRO A 543 27.66 5.01 -14.69
CA PRO A 543 26.65 6.06 -14.74
C PRO A 543 25.23 5.56 -14.98
N LEU A 544 25.07 4.31 -15.45
CA LEU A 544 23.77 3.66 -15.64
C LEU A 544 23.27 2.98 -14.35
N ALA A 545 24.15 2.74 -13.38
CA ALA A 545 23.79 2.10 -12.12
C ALA A 545 23.22 3.11 -11.14
N GLU A 546 22.13 2.74 -10.47
CA GLU A 546 21.54 3.56 -9.42
C GLU A 546 22.03 3.09 -8.05
N ILE A 547 23.15 3.66 -7.63
CA ILE A 547 23.79 3.35 -6.34
C ILE A 547 23.19 4.26 -5.26
N MET A 548 22.57 3.64 -4.25
CA MET A 548 22.02 4.31 -3.08
C MET A 548 22.93 4.09 -1.87
N TYR A 549 23.51 5.18 -1.39
CA TYR A 549 24.34 5.25 -0.19
C TYR A 549 23.72 6.22 0.84
N ALA A 550 24.13 6.14 2.10
CA ALA A 550 23.49 6.78 3.26
C ALA A 550 23.43 8.33 3.23
N ASP A 551 24.10 9.00 2.29
CA ASP A 551 24.24 10.46 2.26
C ASP A 551 23.28 11.18 1.28
N ASP A 552 22.33 10.50 0.64
CA ASP A 552 21.31 11.14 -0.24
C ASP A 552 20.08 11.66 0.57
N CYS A 553 20.27 12.27 1.75
CA CYS A 553 19.23 12.93 2.56
C CYS A 553 19.57 14.38 2.90
#